data_AF-A0A8S1X5A9-F1
#
_entry.id   AF-A0A8S1X5A9-F1
#
_cell.length_a   1.000
_cell.length_b   1.000
_cell.length_c   1.000
_cell.angle_alpha   90.00
_cell.angle_beta   90.00
_cell.angle_gamma   90.00
#
_symmetry.space_group_name_H-M   'P 1'
#
loop_
_entity.id
_entity.type
_entity.pdbx_description
1 polymer ?
#
loop_
_entity_poly.entity_id
_entity_poly.type
_entity_poly.pdbx_seq_one_letter_code
_entity_poly.pdbx_strand_id
1 'polypeptide(L)'
;MCLPIGILKCVVSLEAWIVMICGIAAFIFTMLMQIHYSLMLQANEGESWMLFGQGMLTAFWLFSSYIIINGVCGIVGGQQKKPCLLLVFNVGNVIIIIAFVILMAIGFVLADEANKLIDKDYQQNENTCLEHRFQLNTLDWESKDLLCSIECPCYYTKENGELPKNKTKWGDDKDSSKPTKVQDCELYQKTQNTTVKYFSNYLGEIQKETGCTGWCVPYQMQIFYDINVKVENDQMYCQYIVISKLTQMGRVMGGIAAGVTAVMVVLITLTCCLCFHPTSKGQDFYSKMAHYEQ
;
A
#
# COMPACT_ATOMS: atom_id res chain seq x y z
N MET A 1 -6.60 43.03 -8.85
CA MET A 1 -5.14 43.29 -8.89
C MET A 1 -4.48 42.08 -9.53
N CYS A 2 -3.76 42.24 -10.64
CA CYS A 2 -3.08 41.11 -11.30
C CYS A 2 -1.70 40.90 -10.66
N LEU A 3 -1.31 39.64 -10.45
CA LEU A 3 0.04 39.29 -9.98
C LEU A 3 1.08 39.75 -11.01
N PRO A 4 2.23 40.29 -10.58
CA PRO A 4 3.27 40.73 -11.50
C PRO A 4 3.83 39.55 -12.30
N ILE A 5 4.07 39.78 -13.59
CA ILE A 5 4.41 38.73 -14.57
C ILE A 5 5.70 37.97 -14.21
N GLY A 6 6.63 38.61 -13.50
CA GLY A 6 7.86 37.98 -13.02
C GLY A 6 7.61 36.88 -11.98
N ILE A 7 6.62 37.07 -11.10
CA ILE A 7 6.26 36.05 -10.09
C ILE A 7 5.63 34.83 -10.78
N LEU A 8 4.70 35.06 -11.71
CA LEU A 8 4.06 33.98 -12.47
C LEU A 8 5.09 33.14 -13.26
N LYS A 9 6.12 33.77 -13.85
CA LYS A 9 7.21 33.08 -14.54
C LYS A 9 8.08 32.23 -13.60
N CYS A 10 8.42 32.77 -12.43
CA CYS A 10 9.19 32.04 -11.42
C CYS A 10 8.43 30.77 -10.95
N VAL A 11 7.12 30.88 -10.76
CA VAL A 11 6.25 29.77 -10.36
C VAL A 11 6.28 28.62 -11.37
N VAL A 12 6.15 28.91 -12.68
CA VAL A 12 6.17 27.87 -13.73
C VAL A 12 7.53 27.15 -13.79
N SER A 13 8.64 27.88 -13.65
CA SER A 13 9.96 27.25 -13.62
C SER A 13 10.17 26.39 -12.38
N LEU A 14 9.68 26.85 -11.22
CA LEU A 14 9.75 26.12 -9.96
C LEU A 14 8.89 24.84 -10.01
N GLU A 15 7.71 24.92 -10.61
CA GLU A 15 6.84 23.78 -10.87
C GLU A 15 7.54 22.69 -11.68
N ALA A 16 8.18 23.04 -12.79
CA ALA A 16 8.90 22.07 -13.63
C ALA A 16 10.01 21.33 -12.87
N TRP A 17 10.75 22.04 -12.00
CA TRP A 17 11.75 21.43 -11.12
C TRP A 17 11.14 20.52 -10.07
N ILE A 18 10.05 20.94 -9.43
CA ILE A 18 9.33 20.11 -8.45
C ILE A 18 8.85 18.82 -9.11
N VAL A 19 8.21 18.90 -10.28
CA VAL A 19 7.74 17.74 -11.04
C VAL A 19 8.91 16.80 -11.36
N MET A 20 10.05 17.33 -11.79
CA MET A 20 11.24 16.51 -12.07
C MET A 20 11.77 15.80 -10.81
N ILE A 21 11.90 16.51 -9.69
CA ILE A 21 12.38 15.94 -8.42
C ILE A 21 11.43 14.84 -7.93
N CYS A 22 10.12 15.10 -7.98
CA CYS A 22 9.10 14.10 -7.64
C CYS A 22 9.18 12.87 -8.56
N GLY A 23 9.39 13.06 -9.85
CA GLY A 23 9.58 11.97 -10.81
C GLY A 23 10.79 11.09 -10.48
N ILE A 24 11.94 11.71 -10.17
CA ILE A 24 13.16 10.99 -9.79
C ILE A 24 12.94 10.22 -8.48
N ALA A 25 12.33 10.86 -7.47
CA ALA A 25 12.03 10.19 -6.20
C ALA A 25 11.09 8.99 -6.40
N ALA A 26 10.04 9.14 -7.22
CA ALA A 26 9.11 8.06 -7.55
C ALA A 26 9.81 6.92 -8.32
N PHE A 27 10.75 7.24 -9.20
CA PHE A 27 11.52 6.26 -9.96
C PHE A 27 12.47 5.46 -9.05
N ILE A 28 13.18 6.13 -8.13
CA ILE A 28 14.03 5.46 -7.13
C ILE A 28 13.17 4.54 -6.25
N PHE A 29 12.01 5.03 -5.78
CA PHE A 29 11.08 4.22 -5.00
C PHE A 29 10.62 2.98 -5.79
N THR A 30 10.29 3.14 -7.07
CA THR A 30 9.89 2.03 -7.95
C THR A 30 11.02 1.01 -8.11
N MET A 31 12.28 1.45 -8.24
CA MET A 31 13.43 0.54 -8.26
C MET A 31 13.59 -0.24 -6.96
N LEU A 32 13.46 0.42 -5.80
CA LEU A 32 13.55 -0.25 -4.51
C LEU A 32 12.44 -1.31 -4.35
N MET A 33 11.21 -0.96 -4.75
CA MET A 33 10.09 -1.90 -4.74
C MET A 33 10.32 -3.09 -5.67
N GLN A 34 10.91 -2.88 -6.85
CA GLN A 34 11.26 -3.96 -7.77
C GLN A 34 12.30 -4.92 -7.17
N ILE A 35 13.33 -4.39 -6.51
CA ILE A 35 14.35 -5.21 -5.84
C ILE A 35 13.70 -6.07 -4.75
N HIS A 36 12.91 -5.45 -3.86
CA HIS A 36 12.20 -6.19 -2.81
C HIS A 36 11.26 -7.25 -3.39
N TYR A 37 10.53 -6.91 -4.45
CA TYR A 37 9.64 -7.84 -5.12
C TYR A 37 10.40 -9.03 -5.74
N SER A 38 11.57 -8.78 -6.36
CA SER A 38 12.41 -9.83 -6.92
C SER A 38 12.98 -10.79 -5.87
N LEU A 39 13.30 -10.29 -4.68
CA LEU A 39 13.76 -11.10 -3.55
C LEU A 39 12.62 -11.98 -3.02
N MET A 40 11.40 -11.43 -2.92
CA MET A 40 10.21 -12.19 -2.54
C MET A 40 9.84 -13.27 -3.59
N LEU A 41 10.04 -12.97 -4.87
CA LEU A 41 9.84 -13.91 -5.98
C LEU A 41 10.75 -15.13 -5.86
N GLN A 42 12.03 -14.92 -5.53
CA GLN A 42 12.99 -16.01 -5.35
C GLN A 42 12.70 -16.86 -4.12
N ALA A 43 12.04 -16.31 -3.11
CA ALA A 43 11.69 -17.03 -1.89
C ALA A 43 10.41 -17.91 -2.03
N ASN A 44 9.50 -17.56 -2.94
CA ASN A 44 8.14 -18.15 -3.02
C ASN A 44 7.76 -18.52 -4.46
N GLU A 45 8.48 -19.44 -5.09
CA GLU A 45 8.22 -19.86 -6.48
C GLU A 45 6.80 -20.42 -6.68
N GLY A 46 6.04 -19.89 -7.66
CA GLY A 46 4.85 -20.54 -8.21
C GLY A 46 3.48 -19.94 -7.86
N GLU A 47 3.40 -18.74 -7.29
CA GLU A 47 2.12 -18.20 -6.80
C GLU A 47 1.44 -17.21 -7.77
N SER A 48 0.13 -17.40 -8.02
CA SER A 48 -0.64 -16.65 -9.03
C SER A 48 -0.79 -15.15 -8.77
N TRP A 49 -0.66 -14.70 -7.52
CA TRP A 49 -0.67 -13.28 -7.16
C TRP A 49 0.60 -12.53 -7.60
N MET A 50 1.63 -13.25 -8.05
CA MET A 50 2.80 -12.64 -8.70
C MET A 50 2.42 -11.86 -9.97
N LEU A 51 1.36 -12.25 -10.68
CA LEU A 51 0.93 -11.49 -11.87
C LEU A 51 0.39 -10.11 -11.48
N PHE A 52 -0.32 -10.00 -10.36
CA PHE A 52 -0.88 -8.72 -9.90
C PHE A 52 0.22 -7.76 -9.42
N GLY A 53 1.20 -8.28 -8.67
CA GLY A 53 2.37 -7.51 -8.24
C GLY A 53 3.19 -6.98 -9.41
N GLN A 54 3.41 -7.81 -10.43
CA GLN A 54 4.15 -7.43 -11.63
C GLN A 54 3.40 -6.37 -12.47
N GLY A 55 2.07 -6.46 -12.59
CA GLY A 55 1.25 -5.45 -13.27
C GLY A 55 1.34 -4.09 -12.60
N MET A 56 1.23 -4.04 -11.27
CA MET A 56 1.35 -2.81 -10.48
C MET A 56 2.74 -2.18 -10.58
N LEU A 57 3.81 -2.98 -10.49
CA LEU A 57 5.19 -2.49 -10.68
C LEU A 57 5.42 -1.90 -12.06
N THR A 58 4.90 -2.57 -13.10
CA THR A 58 4.98 -2.08 -14.49
C THR A 58 4.28 -0.73 -14.62
N ALA A 59 3.10 -0.57 -14.01
CA ALA A 59 2.39 0.71 -14.00
C ALA A 59 3.19 1.82 -13.30
N PHE A 60 3.85 1.52 -12.17
CA PHE A 60 4.72 2.48 -11.49
C PHE A 60 5.91 2.91 -12.35
N TRP A 61 6.55 1.97 -13.04
CA TRP A 61 7.66 2.27 -13.96
C TRP A 61 7.26 3.22 -15.08
N LEU A 62 6.11 2.96 -15.71
CA LEU A 62 5.59 3.82 -16.77
C LEU A 62 5.24 5.21 -16.24
N PHE A 63 4.57 5.27 -15.09
CA PHE A 63 4.13 6.53 -14.49
C PHE A 63 5.31 7.39 -14.00
N SER A 64 6.29 6.80 -13.31
CA SER A 64 7.48 7.54 -12.84
C SER A 64 8.32 8.05 -14.00
N SER A 65 8.50 7.24 -15.05
CA SER A 65 9.23 7.64 -16.26
C SER A 65 8.52 8.77 -16.99
N TYR A 66 7.19 8.70 -17.08
CA TYR A 66 6.36 9.74 -17.66
C TYR A 66 6.50 11.08 -16.92
N ILE A 67 6.46 11.07 -15.58
CA ILE A 67 6.65 12.29 -14.78
C ILE A 67 8.02 12.93 -15.04
N ILE A 68 9.08 12.11 -15.13
CA ILE A 68 10.44 12.61 -15.42
C ILE A 68 10.48 13.27 -16.79
N ILE A 69 9.97 12.59 -17.84
CA ILE A 69 9.93 13.14 -19.20
C ILE A 69 9.15 14.45 -19.22
N ASN A 70 8.01 14.50 -18.54
CA ASN A 70 7.20 15.71 -18.43
C ASN A 70 7.97 16.86 -17.76
N GLY A 71 8.65 16.59 -16.64
CA GLY A 71 9.52 17.56 -15.96
C GLY A 71 10.64 18.09 -16.85
N VAL A 72 11.30 17.22 -17.62
CA VAL A 72 12.33 17.60 -18.60
C VAL A 72 11.75 18.51 -19.69
N CYS A 73 10.55 18.19 -20.21
CA CYS A 73 9.85 19.05 -21.17
C CYS A 73 9.58 20.44 -20.59
N GLY A 74 9.18 20.54 -19.32
CA GLY A 74 8.97 21.81 -18.62
C GLY A 74 10.26 22.63 -18.50
N ILE A 75 11.36 22.01 -18.05
CA ILE A 75 12.65 22.68 -17.87
C ILE A 75 13.24 23.12 -19.21
N VAL A 76 13.33 22.21 -20.19
CA VAL A 76 13.91 22.50 -21.52
C VAL A 76 13.02 23.47 -22.27
N GLY A 77 11.68 23.33 -22.18
CA GLY A 77 10.72 24.25 -22.78
C GLY A 77 10.86 25.66 -22.22
N GLY A 78 11.03 25.80 -20.90
CA GLY A 78 11.26 27.08 -20.24
C GLY A 78 12.61 27.72 -20.60
N GLN A 79 13.69 26.94 -20.60
CA GLN A 79 15.05 27.44 -20.87
C GLN A 79 15.29 27.74 -22.35
N GLN A 80 14.92 26.82 -23.25
CA GLN A 80 15.13 26.95 -24.70
C GLN A 80 14.01 27.72 -25.39
N LYS A 81 13.00 28.20 -24.65
CA LYS A 81 11.88 28.98 -25.17
C LYS A 81 11.14 28.24 -26.30
N LYS A 82 11.04 26.91 -26.19
CA LYS A 82 10.41 26.06 -27.20
C LYS A 82 8.93 25.88 -26.87
N PRO A 83 8.01 26.52 -27.62
CA PRO A 83 6.59 26.55 -27.28
C PRO A 83 5.92 25.18 -27.30
N CYS A 84 6.36 24.28 -28.19
CA CYS A 84 5.84 22.91 -28.27
C CYS A 84 6.13 22.11 -26.98
N LEU A 85 7.32 22.28 -26.38
CA LEU A 85 7.68 21.58 -25.14
C LEU A 85 6.90 22.09 -23.93
N LEU A 86 6.59 23.39 -23.87
CA LEU A 86 5.74 23.98 -22.84
C LEU A 86 4.28 23.54 -22.97
N LEU A 87 3.78 23.36 -24.20
CA LEU A 87 2.44 22.80 -24.42
C LEU A 87 2.38 21.35 -23.95
N VAL A 88 3.36 20.52 -24.32
CA VAL A 88 3.45 19.13 -23.86
C VAL A 88 3.52 19.06 -22.34
N PHE A 89 4.30 19.95 -21.70
CA PHE A 89 4.39 20.03 -20.24
C PHE A 89 3.03 20.32 -19.58
N ASN A 90 2.29 21.30 -20.09
CA ASN A 90 0.98 21.66 -19.53
C ASN A 90 -0.07 20.56 -19.74
N VAL A 91 -0.13 19.97 -20.93
CA VAL A 91 -0.99 18.79 -21.18
C VAL A 91 -0.61 17.66 -20.24
N GLY A 92 0.70 17.46 -20.02
CA GLY A 92 1.19 16.45 -19.11
C GLY A 92 0.77 16.68 -17.66
N ASN A 93 0.81 17.93 -17.18
CA ASN A 93 0.35 18.29 -15.84
C ASN A 93 -1.16 18.03 -15.66
N VAL A 94 -1.97 18.29 -16.69
CA VAL A 94 -3.40 17.95 -16.67
C VAL A 94 -3.61 16.44 -16.50
N ILE A 95 -2.86 15.61 -17.22
CA ILE A 95 -2.92 14.15 -17.10
C ILE A 95 -2.51 13.71 -15.68
N ILE A 96 -1.46 14.31 -15.12
CA ILE A 96 -1.01 14.02 -13.75
C ILE A 96 -2.11 14.36 -12.74
N ILE A 97 -2.75 15.53 -12.87
CA ILE A 97 -3.88 15.91 -12.00
C ILE A 97 -5.00 14.89 -12.08
N ILE A 98 -5.42 14.48 -13.28
CA ILE A 98 -6.48 13.48 -13.45
C ILE A 98 -6.10 12.17 -12.72
N ALA A 99 -4.84 11.73 -12.83
CA ALA A 99 -4.36 10.56 -12.13
C ALA A 99 -4.44 10.71 -10.60
N PHE A 100 -4.05 11.86 -10.04
CA PHE A 100 -4.16 12.13 -8.60
C PHE A 100 -5.60 12.28 -8.13
N VAL A 101 -6.51 12.82 -8.94
CA VAL A 101 -7.96 12.85 -8.65
C VAL A 101 -8.52 11.43 -8.57
N ILE A 102 -8.15 10.55 -9.50
CA ILE A 102 -8.54 9.14 -9.48
C ILE A 102 -7.97 8.46 -8.22
N LEU A 103 -6.69 8.68 -7.91
CA LEU A 103 -6.05 8.09 -6.73
C LEU A 103 -6.66 8.59 -5.41
N MET A 104 -7.04 9.87 -5.36
CA MET A 104 -7.80 10.45 -4.25
C MET A 104 -9.15 9.75 -4.08
N ALA A 105 -9.91 9.59 -5.17
CA ALA A 105 -11.21 8.90 -5.13
C ALA A 105 -11.04 7.44 -4.68
N ILE A 106 -10.08 6.71 -5.25
CA ILE A 106 -9.76 5.33 -4.84
C ILE A 106 -9.40 5.27 -3.36
N GLY A 107 -8.55 6.17 -2.86
CA GLY A 107 -8.14 6.17 -1.45
C GLY A 107 -9.30 6.36 -0.47
N PHE A 108 -10.19 7.32 -0.75
CA PHE A 108 -11.37 7.53 0.09
C PHE A 108 -12.41 6.43 -0.05
N VAL A 109 -12.64 5.90 -1.26
CA VAL A 109 -13.55 4.77 -1.46
C VAL A 109 -13.03 3.51 -0.76
N LEU A 110 -11.74 3.19 -0.87
CA LEU A 110 -11.13 2.07 -0.15
C LEU A 110 -11.26 2.24 1.36
N ALA A 111 -11.05 3.45 1.88
CA ALA A 111 -11.24 3.72 3.30
C ALA A 111 -12.71 3.59 3.74
N ASP A 112 -13.66 4.05 2.95
CA ASP A 112 -15.09 3.94 3.24
C ASP A 112 -15.55 2.48 3.22
N GLU A 113 -15.20 1.73 2.16
CA GLU A 113 -15.50 0.31 2.05
C GLU A 113 -14.84 -0.51 3.16
N ALA A 114 -13.59 -0.21 3.52
CA ALA A 114 -12.92 -0.86 4.65
C ALA A 114 -13.59 -0.54 6.00
N ASN A 115 -14.04 0.70 6.21
CA ASN A 115 -14.77 1.07 7.44
C ASN A 115 -16.11 0.34 7.57
N LYS A 116 -16.83 0.14 6.46
CA LYS A 116 -18.10 -0.63 6.49
C LYS A 116 -17.90 -2.05 7.01
N LEU A 117 -16.74 -2.65 6.76
CA LEU A 117 -16.38 -3.97 7.29
C LEU A 117 -16.10 -3.97 8.80
N ILE A 118 -15.81 -2.80 9.40
CA ILE A 118 -15.60 -2.65 10.84
C ILE A 118 -16.93 -2.45 11.59
N ASP A 119 -17.87 -1.70 11.00
CA ASP A 119 -18.98 -1.09 11.74
C ASP A 119 -20.29 -1.89 11.78
N LYS A 120 -20.54 -2.85 10.86
CA LYS A 120 -21.90 -3.39 10.67
C LYS A 120 -22.15 -4.86 11.04
N ASP A 121 -21.17 -5.76 10.99
CA ASP A 121 -21.44 -7.21 11.18
C ASP A 121 -20.36 -7.99 11.97
N TYR A 122 -19.22 -7.37 12.27
CA TYR A 122 -18.01 -8.09 12.70
C TYR A 122 -17.83 -8.24 14.20
N GLN A 123 -18.39 -7.33 15.01
CA GLN A 123 -18.28 -7.40 16.47
C GLN A 123 -19.32 -8.29 17.14
N GLN A 124 -20.35 -8.75 16.42
CA GLN A 124 -21.51 -9.41 17.04
C GLN A 124 -21.73 -10.89 16.64
N ASN A 125 -21.04 -11.45 15.64
CA ASN A 125 -21.21 -12.87 15.28
C ASN A 125 -19.97 -13.50 14.65
N GLU A 126 -19.45 -14.54 15.29
CA GLU A 126 -18.43 -15.46 14.72
C GLU A 126 -18.89 -16.02 13.35
N ASN A 127 -20.19 -16.23 13.20
CA ASN A 127 -20.82 -16.79 11.99
C ASN A 127 -20.77 -15.87 10.75
N THR A 128 -20.86 -14.54 10.92
CA THR A 128 -20.77 -13.58 9.79
C THR A 128 -19.33 -13.43 9.30
N CYS A 129 -18.35 -13.60 10.20
CA CYS A 129 -16.94 -13.65 9.84
C CYS A 129 -16.66 -14.85 8.92
N LEU A 130 -17.16 -16.03 9.30
CA LEU A 130 -17.04 -17.31 8.61
C LEU A 130 -17.57 -17.29 7.16
N GLU A 131 -18.65 -16.56 6.90
CA GLU A 131 -19.37 -16.59 5.61
C GLU A 131 -18.67 -15.80 4.48
N HIS A 132 -17.89 -14.75 4.80
CA HIS A 132 -17.38 -13.80 3.80
C HIS A 132 -15.91 -13.99 3.37
N ARG A 133 -15.12 -14.84 4.04
CA ARG A 133 -13.67 -15.02 3.76
C ARG A 133 -13.24 -16.48 3.86
N PHE A 134 -13.98 -17.36 3.18
CA PHE A 134 -13.91 -18.84 3.25
C PHE A 134 -12.50 -19.42 3.39
N GLN A 135 -11.50 -18.93 2.65
CA GLN A 135 -10.15 -19.53 2.66
C GLN A 135 -9.32 -19.21 3.90
N LEU A 136 -9.33 -17.96 4.38
CA LEU A 136 -8.53 -17.55 5.56
C LEU A 136 -9.14 -18.09 6.85
N ASN A 137 -10.47 -18.16 6.91
CA ASN A 137 -11.18 -18.66 8.10
C ASN A 137 -11.07 -20.16 8.26
N THR A 138 -11.28 -20.91 7.17
CA THR A 138 -11.10 -22.37 7.19
C THR A 138 -9.67 -22.71 7.56
N LEU A 139 -8.69 -21.98 6.99
CA LEU A 139 -7.29 -22.14 7.34
C LEU A 139 -7.00 -21.82 8.82
N ASP A 140 -7.50 -20.70 9.34
CA ASP A 140 -7.35 -20.30 10.73
C ASP A 140 -7.93 -21.35 11.69
N TRP A 141 -9.11 -21.89 11.37
CA TRP A 141 -9.78 -22.91 12.15
C TRP A 141 -9.09 -24.28 12.12
N GLU A 142 -8.74 -24.79 10.93
CA GLU A 142 -8.02 -26.05 10.77
C GLU A 142 -6.63 -25.98 11.42
N SER A 143 -5.94 -24.84 11.27
CA SER A 143 -4.61 -24.61 11.86
C SER A 143 -4.66 -24.55 13.37
N LYS A 144 -5.73 -23.93 13.92
CA LYS A 144 -5.98 -23.92 15.37
C LYS A 144 -6.06 -25.35 15.88
N ASP A 145 -6.79 -26.25 15.24
CA ASP A 145 -6.94 -27.62 15.75
C ASP A 145 -5.71 -28.50 15.48
N LEU A 146 -4.92 -28.20 14.45
CA LEU A 146 -3.70 -28.95 14.12
C LEU A 146 -2.57 -28.73 15.12
N LEU A 147 -2.29 -27.47 15.51
CA LEU A 147 -1.17 -27.16 16.41
C LEU A 147 -1.47 -27.59 17.86
N CYS A 148 -0.49 -28.25 18.48
CA CYS A 148 -0.63 -28.90 19.80
C CYS A 148 -1.68 -30.02 19.81
N SER A 149 -1.81 -30.73 18.69
CA SER A 149 -2.62 -31.95 18.57
C SER A 149 -1.75 -33.21 18.68
N ILE A 150 -2.39 -34.38 18.65
CA ILE A 150 -1.69 -35.67 18.57
C ILE A 150 -0.78 -35.73 17.32
N GLU A 151 -1.23 -35.12 16.22
CA GLU A 151 -0.55 -35.16 14.93
C GLU A 151 0.53 -34.10 14.79
N CYS A 152 0.46 -33.02 15.59
CA CYS A 152 1.52 -32.02 15.70
C CYS A 152 1.73 -31.57 17.17
N PRO A 153 2.51 -32.36 17.94
CA PRO A 153 2.92 -31.97 19.28
C PRO A 153 3.78 -30.70 19.21
N CYS A 154 3.45 -29.69 20.00
CA CYS A 154 4.13 -28.40 19.97
C CYS A 154 5.20 -28.26 21.08
N TYR A 155 5.99 -27.19 21.07
CA TYR A 155 6.84 -26.80 22.20
C TYR A 155 6.23 -25.55 22.88
N TYR A 156 5.79 -25.70 24.14
CA TYR A 156 5.14 -24.62 24.89
C TYR A 156 5.84 -24.33 26.21
N THR A 157 6.31 -23.10 26.38
CA THR A 157 6.82 -22.56 27.64
C THR A 157 5.67 -21.91 28.40
N LYS A 158 5.35 -22.43 29.58
CA LYS A 158 4.27 -21.95 30.47
C LYS A 158 4.48 -20.51 30.99
N GLU A 159 5.49 -19.79 30.48
CA GLU A 159 5.84 -18.44 30.93
C GLU A 159 4.82 -17.39 30.50
N ASN A 160 3.98 -17.67 29.49
CA ASN A 160 3.09 -16.68 28.87
C ASN A 160 1.58 -16.99 28.96
N GLY A 161 1.17 -17.97 29.78
CA GLY A 161 -0.25 -18.24 30.06
C GLY A 161 -0.55 -19.68 30.45
N GLU A 162 -1.81 -19.96 30.81
CA GLU A 162 -2.34 -21.32 30.84
C GLU A 162 -3.00 -21.64 29.49
N LEU A 163 -2.74 -22.84 28.98
CA LEU A 163 -3.34 -23.32 27.74
C LEU A 163 -4.83 -23.67 27.92
N PRO A 164 -5.67 -23.53 26.87
CA PRO A 164 -7.08 -23.90 26.93
C PRO A 164 -7.28 -25.35 27.41
N LYS A 165 -8.17 -25.61 28.39
CA LYS A 165 -8.31 -26.94 29.01
C LYS A 165 -8.79 -28.07 28.08
N ASN A 166 -9.18 -27.77 26.84
CA ASN A 166 -9.89 -28.70 25.94
C ASN A 166 -9.03 -29.41 24.88
N LYS A 167 -7.71 -29.17 24.78
CA LYS A 167 -6.86 -29.97 23.87
C LYS A 167 -6.13 -31.08 24.62
N THR A 168 -6.14 -32.26 24.03
CA THR A 168 -5.91 -33.54 24.70
C THR A 168 -4.46 -34.00 24.77
N LYS A 169 -3.50 -33.34 24.08
CA LYS A 169 -2.05 -33.61 24.22
C LYS A 169 -1.23 -32.35 23.97
N TRP A 170 -0.96 -31.61 25.04
CA TRP A 170 -0.08 -30.45 25.00
C TRP A 170 1.38 -30.89 24.86
N GLY A 171 2.15 -30.04 24.18
CA GLY A 171 3.58 -30.16 23.98
C GLY A 171 4.39 -30.46 25.24
N ASP A 172 5.42 -31.28 25.10
CA ASP A 172 6.39 -31.52 26.17
C ASP A 172 7.20 -30.22 26.38
N ASP A 173 7.14 -29.63 27.58
CA ASP A 173 7.81 -28.37 27.92
C ASP A 173 9.35 -28.47 27.92
N LYS A 174 9.87 -29.66 27.58
CA LYS A 174 11.29 -30.02 27.62
C LYS A 174 11.92 -30.27 26.26
N ASP A 175 11.13 -30.40 25.19
CA ASP A 175 11.64 -30.70 23.85
C ASP A 175 11.51 -29.48 22.93
N SER A 176 12.56 -28.66 22.91
CA SER A 176 12.65 -27.47 22.05
C SER A 176 12.76 -27.79 20.56
N SER A 177 12.85 -29.07 20.16
CA SER A 177 12.80 -29.48 18.75
C SER A 177 11.37 -29.54 18.20
N LYS A 178 10.35 -29.42 19.06
CA LYS A 178 8.94 -29.45 18.63
C LYS A 178 8.49 -28.10 18.03
N PRO A 179 7.54 -28.14 17.07
CA PRO A 179 6.92 -26.95 16.48
C PRO A 179 6.44 -25.90 17.49
N THR A 180 6.75 -24.63 17.25
CA THR A 180 6.16 -23.49 18.00
C THR A 180 5.10 -22.75 17.19
N LYS A 181 4.90 -23.13 15.93
CA LYS A 181 3.92 -22.56 14.99
C LYS A 181 3.42 -23.64 14.04
N VAL A 182 2.23 -23.45 13.47
CA VAL A 182 1.57 -24.47 12.64
C VAL A 182 2.37 -24.81 11.37
N GLN A 183 3.14 -23.85 10.85
CA GLN A 183 3.92 -24.02 9.62
C GLN A 183 5.07 -25.04 9.78
N ASP A 184 5.48 -25.31 11.02
CA ASP A 184 6.53 -26.28 11.33
C ASP A 184 5.96 -27.70 11.49
N CYS A 185 4.65 -27.88 11.48
CA CYS A 185 4.01 -29.19 11.52
C CYS A 185 4.26 -29.98 10.23
N GLU A 186 4.65 -31.26 10.34
CA GLU A 186 4.95 -32.11 9.18
C GLU A 186 3.77 -32.26 8.21
N LEU A 187 2.54 -32.39 8.74
CA LEU A 187 1.31 -32.43 7.94
C LEU A 187 1.11 -31.14 7.14
N TYR A 188 1.43 -29.99 7.75
CA TYR A 188 1.35 -28.71 7.09
C TYR A 188 2.40 -28.58 5.98
N GLN A 189 3.63 -29.04 6.22
CA GLN A 189 4.70 -29.01 5.22
C GLN A 189 4.40 -29.88 4.00
N LYS A 190 3.72 -31.02 4.21
CA LYS A 190 3.29 -31.95 3.16
C LYS A 190 2.16 -31.42 2.27
N THR A 191 1.45 -30.36 2.68
CA THR A 191 0.43 -29.72 1.85
C THR A 191 1.06 -29.15 0.57
N GLN A 192 0.57 -29.59 -0.59
CA GLN A 192 0.96 -29.04 -1.90
C GLN A 192 0.19 -27.78 -2.28
N ASN A 193 -0.82 -27.41 -1.49
CA ASN A 193 -1.61 -26.20 -1.72
C ASN A 193 -0.79 -24.95 -1.37
N THR A 194 -0.30 -24.27 -2.41
CA THR A 194 0.49 -23.03 -2.30
C THR A 194 -0.30 -21.90 -1.66
N THR A 195 -1.60 -21.79 -1.95
CA THR A 195 -2.48 -20.77 -1.35
C THR A 195 -2.55 -20.88 0.18
N VAL A 196 -2.60 -22.11 0.70
CA VAL A 196 -2.57 -22.37 2.15
C VAL A 196 -1.23 -21.94 2.75
N LYS A 197 -0.12 -22.30 2.09
CA LYS A 197 1.25 -21.92 2.50
C LYS A 197 1.42 -20.41 2.58
N TYR A 198 0.99 -19.69 1.55
CA TYR A 198 1.01 -18.24 1.49
C TYR A 198 0.23 -17.60 2.64
N PHE A 199 -1.05 -17.97 2.80
CA PHE A 199 -1.90 -17.30 3.77
C PHE A 199 -1.45 -17.54 5.21
N SER A 200 -0.93 -18.72 5.55
CA SER A 200 -0.39 -18.92 6.91
C SER A 200 0.91 -18.16 7.13
N ASN A 201 1.79 -18.05 6.13
CA ASN A 201 2.99 -17.23 6.24
C ASN A 201 2.62 -15.75 6.41
N TYR A 202 1.64 -15.27 5.64
CA TYR A 202 1.10 -13.93 5.76
C TYR A 202 0.48 -13.66 7.15
N LEU A 203 -0.32 -14.60 7.67
CA LEU A 203 -0.87 -14.53 9.03
C LEU A 203 0.23 -14.53 10.09
N GLY A 204 1.30 -15.31 9.90
CA GLY A 204 2.45 -15.33 10.80
C GLY A 204 3.15 -13.97 10.88
N GLU A 205 3.40 -13.32 9.73
CA GLU A 205 3.99 -11.98 9.73
C GLU A 205 3.02 -10.93 10.32
N ILE A 206 1.71 -11.04 10.08
CA ILE A 206 0.73 -10.15 10.73
C ILE A 206 0.77 -10.32 12.26
N GLN A 207 0.74 -11.55 12.76
CA GLN A 207 0.80 -11.83 14.21
C GLN A 207 2.08 -11.28 14.83
N LYS A 208 3.22 -11.49 14.17
CA LYS A 208 4.52 -10.96 14.58
C LYS A 208 4.56 -9.43 14.62
N GLU A 209 4.08 -8.76 13.59
CA GLU A 209 4.15 -7.29 13.49
C GLU A 209 3.14 -6.58 14.38
N THR A 210 2.00 -7.21 14.66
CA THR A 210 0.86 -6.52 15.30
C THR A 210 0.50 -7.05 16.68
N GLY A 211 1.01 -8.22 17.07
CA GLY A 211 0.68 -8.83 18.36
C GLY A 211 -0.72 -9.44 18.42
N CYS A 212 -1.50 -9.41 17.33
CA CYS A 212 -2.85 -10.00 17.30
C CYS A 212 -2.81 -11.53 17.37
N THR A 213 -3.97 -12.13 17.62
CA THR A 213 -4.16 -13.58 17.58
C THR A 213 -5.41 -13.94 16.78
N GLY A 214 -5.33 -15.03 16.02
CA GLY A 214 -6.41 -15.49 15.16
C GLY A 214 -6.85 -14.49 14.10
N TRP A 215 -7.53 -14.97 13.05
CA TRP A 215 -7.98 -14.06 11.99
C TRP A 215 -9.28 -13.35 12.38
N CYS A 216 -10.31 -14.15 12.65
CA CYS A 216 -11.68 -13.71 12.99
C CYS A 216 -11.94 -13.67 14.50
N VAL A 217 -11.39 -14.66 15.20
CA VAL A 217 -11.64 -14.92 16.61
C VAL A 217 -10.30 -14.87 17.31
N PRO A 218 -10.15 -14.11 18.39
CA PRO A 218 -8.88 -14.06 19.08
C PRO A 218 -8.58 -15.39 19.75
N TYR A 219 -7.30 -15.73 19.78
CA TYR A 219 -6.78 -16.89 20.51
C TYR A 219 -5.91 -16.43 21.68
N GLN A 220 -5.73 -17.31 22.66
CA GLN A 220 -4.81 -17.07 23.77
C GLN A 220 -3.33 -17.17 23.36
N MET A 221 -3.05 -17.55 22.10
CA MET A 221 -1.70 -17.79 21.58
C MET A 221 -1.60 -17.47 20.08
N GLN A 222 -0.40 -17.13 19.62
CA GLN A 222 -0.11 -16.83 18.21
C GLN A 222 0.28 -18.10 17.43
N ILE A 223 -0.72 -18.80 16.91
CA ILE A 223 -0.54 -20.11 16.25
C ILE A 223 0.27 -20.07 14.93
N PHE A 224 0.40 -18.89 14.30
CA PHE A 224 1.11 -18.72 13.03
C PHE A 224 2.48 -18.05 13.18
N TYR A 225 2.78 -17.44 14.33
CA TYR A 225 4.10 -16.83 14.58
C TYR A 225 4.91 -17.63 15.59
N ASP A 226 4.48 -17.63 16.85
CA ASP A 226 5.10 -18.38 17.94
C ASP A 226 4.13 -18.44 19.12
N ILE A 227 3.75 -19.66 19.54
CA ILE A 227 2.88 -19.87 20.69
C ILE A 227 3.48 -19.43 22.03
N ASN A 228 4.80 -19.23 22.07
CA ASN A 228 5.54 -18.79 23.25
C ASN A 228 5.69 -17.28 23.34
N VAL A 229 5.17 -16.51 22.38
CA VAL A 229 5.17 -15.04 22.48
C VAL A 229 4.00 -14.59 23.33
N LYS A 230 4.26 -13.66 24.25
CA LYS A 230 3.23 -13.06 25.10
C LYS A 230 2.21 -12.30 24.25
N VAL A 231 0.94 -12.69 24.37
CA VAL A 231 -0.17 -11.96 23.76
C VAL A 231 -0.54 -10.80 24.67
N GLU A 232 -0.19 -9.58 24.27
CA GLU A 232 -0.49 -8.38 25.07
C GLU A 232 -1.97 -8.00 25.05
N ASN A 233 -2.71 -8.43 24.01
CA ASN A 233 -4.12 -8.07 23.83
C ASN A 233 -4.91 -9.24 23.23
N ASP A 234 -5.35 -10.15 24.11
CA ASP A 234 -6.09 -11.38 23.79
C ASP A 234 -7.52 -11.14 23.29
N GLN A 235 -7.94 -9.88 23.11
CA GLN A 235 -9.23 -9.50 22.55
C GLN A 235 -9.12 -8.90 21.13
N MET A 236 -7.92 -8.66 20.62
CA MET A 236 -7.71 -8.14 19.26
C MET A 236 -7.40 -9.25 18.25
N TYR A 237 -8.35 -9.50 17.35
CA TYR A 237 -8.17 -10.40 16.22
C TYR A 237 -7.49 -9.71 15.03
N CYS A 238 -6.69 -10.46 14.28
CA CYS A 238 -5.79 -9.92 13.26
C CYS A 238 -6.53 -9.20 12.12
N GLN A 239 -7.72 -9.67 11.76
CA GLN A 239 -8.49 -9.04 10.69
C GLN A 239 -8.88 -7.60 11.03
N TYR A 240 -9.28 -7.31 12.27
CA TYR A 240 -9.61 -5.94 12.67
C TYR A 240 -8.40 -5.02 12.51
N ILE A 241 -7.22 -5.46 12.94
CA ILE A 241 -5.99 -4.66 12.81
C ILE A 241 -5.66 -4.43 11.33
N VAL A 242 -5.77 -5.45 10.48
CA VAL A 242 -5.50 -5.32 9.04
C VAL A 242 -6.48 -4.35 8.39
N ILE A 243 -7.78 -4.47 8.65
CA ILE A 243 -8.80 -3.57 8.07
C ILE A 243 -8.64 -2.14 8.60
N SER A 244 -8.32 -1.98 9.88
CA SER A 244 -8.04 -0.68 10.49
C SER A 244 -6.80 -0.01 9.87
N LYS A 245 -5.71 -0.77 9.69
CA LYS A 245 -4.52 -0.30 8.96
C LYS A 245 -4.84 0.07 7.52
N LEU A 246 -5.59 -0.76 6.79
CA LEU A 246 -6.01 -0.47 5.41
C LEU A 246 -6.86 0.79 5.32
N THR A 247 -7.78 0.97 6.26
CA THR A 247 -8.60 2.17 6.38
C THR A 247 -7.73 3.41 6.58
N GLN A 248 -6.81 3.34 7.54
CA GLN A 248 -5.90 4.44 7.85
C GLN A 248 -5.02 4.77 6.64
N MET A 249 -4.45 3.75 5.99
CA MET A 249 -3.65 3.92 4.77
C MET A 249 -4.47 4.54 3.64
N GLY A 250 -5.70 4.09 3.41
CA GLY A 250 -6.61 4.65 2.41
C GLY A 250 -6.91 6.14 2.67
N ARG A 251 -7.20 6.51 3.92
CA ARG A 251 -7.44 7.91 4.31
C ARG A 251 -6.19 8.78 4.13
N VAL A 252 -5.02 8.28 4.54
CA VAL A 252 -3.75 8.99 4.40
C VAL A 252 -3.41 9.18 2.92
N MET A 253 -3.52 8.11 2.11
CA MET A 253 -3.29 8.15 0.68
C MET A 253 -4.23 9.15 -0.01
N GLY A 254 -5.53 9.09 0.30
CA GLY A 254 -6.54 10.02 -0.22
C GLY A 254 -6.25 11.47 0.17
N GLY A 255 -5.87 11.71 1.42
CA GLY A 255 -5.51 13.04 1.92
C GLY A 255 -4.26 13.63 1.26
N ILE A 256 -3.21 12.82 1.09
CA ILE A 256 -1.99 13.25 0.37
C ILE A 256 -2.33 13.58 -1.08
N ALA A 257 -3.09 12.72 -1.76
CA ALA A 257 -3.49 12.94 -3.15
C ALA A 257 -4.36 14.19 -3.32
N ALA A 258 -5.28 14.45 -2.39
CA ALA A 258 -6.07 15.67 -2.36
C ALA A 258 -5.19 16.92 -2.21
N GLY A 259 -4.22 16.89 -1.29
CA GLY A 259 -3.27 17.99 -1.08
C GLY A 259 -2.44 18.29 -2.34
N VAL A 260 -1.87 17.26 -2.96
CA VAL A 260 -1.10 17.40 -4.22
C VAL A 260 -1.98 17.94 -5.34
N THR A 261 -3.20 17.42 -5.49
CA THR A 261 -4.17 17.89 -6.49
C THR A 261 -4.48 19.37 -6.30
N ALA A 262 -4.77 19.81 -5.07
CA ALA A 262 -5.07 21.21 -4.78
C ALA A 262 -3.91 22.14 -5.16
N VAL A 263 -2.68 21.77 -4.80
CA VAL A 263 -1.47 22.53 -5.17
C VAL A 263 -1.33 22.59 -6.70
N MET A 264 -1.47 21.47 -7.41
CA MET A 264 -1.35 21.46 -8.87
C MET A 264 -2.46 22.27 -9.57
N VAL A 265 -3.69 22.26 -9.06
CA VAL A 265 -4.78 23.08 -9.59
C VAL A 265 -4.45 24.58 -9.45
N VAL A 266 -3.90 24.99 -8.31
CA VAL A 266 -3.44 26.38 -8.12
C VAL A 266 -2.35 26.72 -9.13
N LEU A 267 -1.36 25.83 -9.32
CA LEU A 267 -0.27 26.03 -10.27
C LEU A 267 -0.78 26.16 -11.72
N ILE A 268 -1.65 25.26 -12.18
CA ILE A 268 -2.27 25.38 -13.51
C ILE A 268 -3.08 26.66 -13.63
N THR A 269 -3.83 27.04 -12.60
CA THR A 269 -4.60 28.30 -12.62
C THR A 269 -3.68 29.51 -12.76
N LEU A 270 -2.53 29.51 -12.10
CA LEU A 270 -1.51 30.55 -12.25
C LEU A 270 -0.92 30.55 -13.67
N THR A 271 -0.63 29.38 -14.23
CA THR A 271 -0.15 29.23 -15.61
C THR A 271 -1.19 29.73 -16.62
N CYS A 272 -2.47 29.44 -16.43
CA CYS A 272 -3.56 29.99 -17.24
C CYS A 272 -3.66 31.51 -17.06
N CYS A 273 -3.58 32.04 -15.84
CA CYS A 273 -3.57 33.47 -15.57
C CYS A 273 -2.41 34.19 -16.29
N LEU A 274 -1.23 33.59 -16.36
CA LEU A 274 -0.10 34.10 -17.13
C LEU A 274 -0.44 34.21 -18.63
N CYS A 275 -1.15 33.23 -19.19
CA CYS A 275 -1.56 33.22 -20.61
C CYS A 275 -2.58 34.32 -20.95
N PHE A 276 -3.45 34.67 -20.00
CA PHE A 276 -4.50 35.69 -20.20
C PHE A 276 -4.15 37.07 -19.62
N HIS A 277 -2.93 37.26 -19.10
CA HIS A 277 -2.53 38.51 -18.45
C HIS A 277 -2.63 39.72 -19.40
N PRO A 278 -3.24 40.86 -19.02
CA PRO A 278 -3.59 41.95 -19.94
C PRO A 278 -2.39 42.66 -20.62
N THR A 279 -1.20 42.70 -19.99
CA THR A 279 0.03 43.19 -20.65
C THR A 279 0.52 42.28 -21.80
N SER A 280 -0.08 41.10 -21.98
CA SER A 280 0.23 40.18 -23.07
C SER A 280 -0.70 40.30 -24.29
N LYS A 281 -1.61 41.29 -24.33
CA LYS A 281 -2.69 41.38 -25.34
C LYS A 281 -2.24 41.51 -26.81
N GLY A 282 -0.95 41.65 -27.10
CA GLY A 282 -0.40 41.69 -28.46
C GLY A 282 0.56 40.54 -28.84
N GLN A 283 0.74 39.54 -27.96
CA GLN A 283 1.63 38.39 -28.20
C GLN A 283 0.79 37.13 -28.47
N ASP A 284 1.17 36.33 -29.46
CA ASP A 284 0.58 34.99 -29.68
C ASP A 284 0.66 34.15 -28.41
N PHE A 285 -0.34 33.28 -28.16
CA PHE A 285 -0.44 32.41 -26.98
C PHE A 285 0.90 31.73 -26.61
N TYR A 286 1.66 31.35 -27.64
CA TYR A 286 2.96 30.72 -27.53
C TYR A 286 4.11 31.67 -27.15
N SER A 287 4.11 32.92 -27.61
CA SER A 287 5.08 33.94 -27.18
C SER A 287 4.81 34.45 -25.77
N LYS A 288 3.59 34.24 -25.23
CA LYS A 288 3.26 34.50 -23.83
C LYS A 288 3.87 33.48 -22.86
N MET A 289 3.90 32.21 -23.26
CA MET A 289 4.51 31.12 -22.48
C MET A 289 6.02 31.02 -22.69
N ALA A 290 6.49 31.18 -23.93
CA ALA A 290 7.90 31.12 -24.27
C ALA A 290 8.53 32.52 -24.11
N HIS A 291 9.18 32.76 -22.98
CA HIS A 291 10.09 33.88 -22.68
C HIS A 291 10.53 34.78 -23.87
N TYR A 292 9.72 35.72 -24.34
CA TYR A 292 10.26 36.86 -25.08
C TYR A 292 10.55 37.96 -24.06
N GLU A 293 11.82 38.03 -23.65
CA GLU A 293 12.38 39.29 -23.13
C GLU A 293 12.49 40.22 -24.34
N GLN A 294 11.81 41.37 -24.25
CA GLN A 294 12.25 42.58 -24.93
C GLN A 294 13.16 43.33 -23.96
#